data_AF-A0A2P2K686-F1
#
_entry.id   AF-A0A2P2K686-F1
#
_cell.length_a   1.000
_cell.length_b   1.000
_cell.length_c   1.000
_cell.angle_alpha   90.00
_cell.angle_beta   90.00
_cell.angle_gamma   90.00
#
_symmetry.space_group_name_H-M   'P 1'
#
loop_
_entity.id
_entity.type
_entity.pdbx_description
1 polymer ?
#
loop_
_entity_poly.entity_id
_entity_poly.type
_entity_poly.pdbx_seq_one_letter_code
_entity_poly.pdbx_strand_id
1 'polypeptide(L)'
;MAPSFPRAHKESSVPYLKGSLAMLQRGVLATADVKKVAEAHVHVYKAMDNGACGRYLCFNRVVQKFDEVIQIENELGMHSLLCGGRIGVSTEETHNSNLSNSRLTKLLLQASQRKSCKG
;
A
#
# COMPACT_ATOMS: atom_id res chain seq x y z
N MET A 1 -8.78 -16.17 25.02
CA MET A 1 -8.87 -14.69 24.91
C MET A 1 -7.97 -14.28 23.75
N ALA A 2 -8.53 -13.84 22.62
CA ALA A 2 -7.72 -13.43 21.48
C ALA A 2 -6.94 -12.16 21.86
N PRO A 3 -5.64 -12.07 21.57
CA PRO A 3 -4.88 -10.87 21.88
C PRO A 3 -5.50 -9.69 21.13
N SER A 4 -5.78 -8.61 21.84
CA SER A 4 -6.25 -7.36 21.26
C SER A 4 -5.23 -6.88 20.22
N PHE A 5 -5.72 -6.64 19.00
CA PHE A 5 -4.92 -6.47 17.79
C PHE A 5 -4.11 -5.17 17.61
N PRO A 6 -4.19 -4.08 18.40
CA PRO A 6 -3.57 -2.84 17.94
C PRO A 6 -2.03 -2.82 18.03
N ARG A 7 -1.39 -3.74 18.77
CA ARG A 7 0.08 -3.74 18.96
C ARG A 7 0.80 -5.08 18.81
N ALA A 8 0.08 -6.18 18.55
CA ALA A 8 0.66 -7.53 18.45
C ALA A 8 1.63 -7.70 17.27
N HIS A 9 1.67 -6.75 16.33
CA HIS A 9 2.39 -6.88 15.09
C HIS A 9 3.78 -6.23 15.07
N LYS A 10 4.24 -5.52 16.11
CA LYS A 10 5.53 -4.81 16.01
C LYS A 10 6.68 -5.73 15.58
N GLU A 11 6.88 -6.87 16.21
CA GLU A 11 7.98 -7.78 15.85
C GLU A 11 7.75 -8.53 14.54
N SER A 12 6.50 -8.85 14.20
CA SER A 12 6.16 -9.60 12.97
C SER A 12 6.01 -8.70 11.73
N SER A 13 5.76 -7.40 11.89
CA SER A 13 5.65 -6.43 10.79
C SER A 13 6.99 -5.82 10.40
N VAL A 14 7.94 -5.72 11.35
CA VAL A 14 9.29 -5.19 11.14
C VAL A 14 9.98 -5.77 9.88
N PRO A 15 9.93 -7.09 9.60
CA PRO A 15 10.55 -7.65 8.39
C PRO A 15 9.95 -7.12 7.09
N TYR A 16 8.64 -6.84 7.05
CA TYR A 16 7.96 -6.32 5.85
C TYR A 16 8.26 -4.84 5.60
N LEU A 17 8.80 -4.16 6.61
CA LEU A 17 9.24 -2.77 6.53
C LEU A 17 10.72 -2.67 6.16
N LYS A 18 11.47 -3.78 6.19
CA LYS A 18 12.86 -3.82 5.71
C LYS A 18 12.88 -3.59 4.20
N GLY A 19 13.28 -2.40 3.79
CA GLY A 19 13.32 -1.99 2.38
C GLY A 19 12.53 -0.72 2.08
N SER A 20 11.80 -0.17 3.05
CA SER A 20 11.08 1.11 2.94
C SER A 20 11.95 2.25 2.40
N LEU A 21 13.19 2.40 2.87
CA LEU A 21 14.11 3.43 2.38
C LEU A 21 14.44 3.25 0.89
N ALA A 22 14.76 2.02 0.48
CA ALA A 22 15.03 1.70 -0.92
C ALA A 22 13.77 1.87 -1.81
N MET A 23 12.59 1.56 -1.26
CA MET A 23 11.31 1.79 -1.94
C MET A 23 11.01 3.29 -2.08
N LEU A 24 11.32 4.10 -1.06
CA LEU A 24 11.16 5.55 -1.09
C LEU A 24 12.06 6.16 -2.17
N GLN A 25 13.35 5.83 -2.16
CA GLN A 25 14.33 6.32 -3.15
C GLN A 25 13.92 5.98 -4.59
N ARG A 26 13.33 4.80 -4.79
CA ARG A 26 12.82 4.35 -6.10
C ARG A 26 11.42 4.88 -6.43
N GLY A 27 10.80 5.64 -5.53
CA GLY A 27 9.44 6.17 -5.66
C GLY A 27 8.33 5.11 -5.64
N VAL A 28 8.60 3.90 -5.16
CA VAL A 28 7.63 2.78 -5.13
C VAL A 28 7.09 2.47 -3.73
N LEU A 29 7.46 3.27 -2.73
CA LEU A 29 6.86 3.17 -1.40
C LEU A 29 5.42 3.66 -1.46
N ALA A 30 4.47 2.86 -1.01
CA ALA A 30 3.07 3.22 -1.01
C ALA A 30 2.36 2.74 0.26
N THR A 31 1.30 3.45 0.63
CA THR A 31 0.42 3.07 1.76
C THR A 31 -0.88 2.50 1.23
N ALA A 32 -1.45 1.55 1.97
CA ALA A 32 -2.75 0.95 1.65
C ALA A 32 -3.61 0.83 2.90
N ASP A 33 -4.89 1.19 2.78
CA ASP A 33 -5.89 0.95 3.80
C ASP A 33 -6.33 -0.52 3.75
N VAL A 34 -6.19 -1.25 4.86
CA VAL A 34 -6.50 -2.68 4.94
C VAL A 34 -7.95 -2.99 4.57
N LYS A 35 -8.91 -2.13 4.94
CA LYS A 35 -10.32 -2.33 4.59
C LYS A 35 -10.52 -2.20 3.09
N LYS A 36 -9.91 -1.19 2.46
CA LYS A 36 -9.96 -1.01 1.00
C LYS A 36 -9.30 -2.17 0.25
N VAL A 37 -8.19 -2.70 0.77
CA VAL A 37 -7.52 -3.89 0.20
C VAL A 37 -8.45 -5.11 0.26
N ALA A 38 -9.11 -5.34 1.41
CA ALA A 38 -10.07 -6.43 1.57
C ALA A 38 -11.27 -6.30 0.62
N GLU A 39 -11.84 -5.10 0.50
CA GLU A 39 -12.92 -4.81 -0.44
C GLU A 39 -12.50 -5.05 -1.90
N ALA A 40 -11.33 -4.51 -2.30
CA ALA A 40 -10.78 -4.71 -3.62
C ALA A 40 -10.55 -6.20 -3.94
N HIS A 41 -10.07 -6.96 -2.96
CA HIS A 41 -9.87 -8.41 -3.10
C HIS A 41 -11.20 -9.13 -3.40
N VAL A 42 -12.28 -8.83 -2.68
CA VAL A 42 -13.61 -9.42 -2.94
C VAL A 42 -14.11 -9.05 -4.35
N HIS A 43 -13.90 -7.81 -4.78
CA HIS A 43 -14.28 -7.37 -6.12
C HIS A 43 -13.51 -8.10 -7.22
N VAL A 44 -12.20 -8.25 -7.07
CA VAL A 44 -11.36 -8.98 -8.03
C VAL A 44 -11.81 -10.44 -8.09
N TYR A 45 -11.99 -11.10 -6.94
CA TYR A 45 -12.45 -12.48 -6.87
C TYR A 45 -13.76 -12.70 -7.64
N LYS A 46 -14.78 -11.85 -7.42
CA LYS A 46 -16.05 -11.91 -8.15
C LYS A 46 -15.91 -11.60 -9.65
N ALA A 47 -14.91 -10.83 -10.04
CA ALA A 47 -14.65 -10.51 -11.43
C ALA A 47 -13.89 -11.63 -12.17
N MET A 48 -13.33 -12.62 -11.46
CA MET A 48 -12.60 -13.74 -12.06
C MET A 48 -13.50 -14.59 -12.96
N ASP A 49 -14.77 -14.78 -12.57
CA ASP A 49 -15.79 -15.45 -13.40
C ASP A 49 -16.03 -14.73 -14.73
N ASN A 50 -15.60 -13.47 -14.84
CA ASN A 50 -15.77 -12.62 -16.00
C ASN A 50 -14.42 -12.20 -16.61
N GLY A 51 -13.37 -13.01 -16.43
CA GLY A 51 -12.07 -12.85 -17.08
C GLY A 51 -11.06 -11.97 -16.35
N ALA A 52 -11.32 -11.52 -15.11
CA ALA A 52 -10.28 -10.89 -14.31
C ALA A 52 -9.18 -11.90 -13.96
N CYS A 53 -7.91 -11.56 -14.24
CA CYS A 53 -6.80 -12.48 -14.03
C CYS A 53 -5.46 -11.76 -13.78
N GLY A 54 -4.54 -12.48 -13.15
CA GLY A 54 -3.19 -12.00 -12.87
C GLY A 54 -3.10 -11.06 -11.66
N ARG A 55 -2.04 -10.24 -11.63
CA ARG A 55 -1.70 -9.41 -10.48
C ARG A 55 -2.33 -8.01 -10.58
N TYR A 56 -2.82 -7.54 -9.43
CA TYR A 56 -3.35 -6.19 -9.24
C TYR A 56 -2.59 -5.52 -8.11
N LEU A 57 -2.27 -4.24 -8.30
CA LEU A 57 -1.69 -3.40 -7.26
C LEU A 57 -2.81 -2.62 -6.57
N CYS A 58 -2.94 -2.75 -5.25
CA CYS A 58 -3.89 -2.00 -4.44
C CYS A 58 -3.12 -1.12 -3.45
N PHE A 59 -3.21 0.19 -3.65
CA PHE A 59 -2.62 1.19 -2.77
C PHE A 59 -3.43 2.49 -2.83
N ASN A 60 -3.32 3.29 -1.78
CA ASN A 60 -4.01 4.58 -1.65
C ASN A 60 -3.16 5.71 -2.23
N ARG A 61 -1.92 5.85 -1.74
CA ARG A 61 -0.98 6.88 -2.22
C ARG A 61 0.45 6.37 -2.22
N VAL A 62 1.24 6.89 -3.16
CA VAL A 62 2.70 6.75 -3.19
C VAL A 62 3.29 7.76 -2.23
N VAL A 63 4.23 7.33 -1.41
CA VAL A 63 5.01 8.17 -0.50
C VAL A 63 6.22 8.69 -1.25
N GLN A 64 6.34 10.01 -1.36
CA GLN A 64 7.38 10.63 -2.19
C GLN A 64 8.45 11.35 -1.38
N LYS A 65 8.10 11.77 -0.17
CA LYS A 65 8.96 12.59 0.68
C LYS A 65 9.32 11.86 1.97
N PHE A 66 10.48 12.21 2.49
CA PHE A 66 10.96 11.68 3.77
C PHE A 66 10.08 12.11 4.94
N ASP A 67 9.55 13.34 4.91
CA ASP A 67 8.64 13.85 5.94
C ASP A 67 7.36 13.00 6.06
N GLU A 68 6.82 12.51 4.94
CA GLU A 68 5.68 11.59 4.96
C GLU A 68 6.03 10.25 5.62
N VAL A 69 7.26 9.77 5.44
CA VAL A 69 7.73 8.54 6.09
C VAL A 69 7.86 8.74 7.60
N ILE A 70 8.40 9.87 8.05
CA ILE A 70 8.46 10.22 9.48
C ILE A 70 7.06 10.29 10.08
N GLN A 71 6.10 10.89 9.37
CA GLN A 71 4.70 10.91 9.80
C GLN A 71 4.15 9.49 9.96
N ILE A 72 4.39 8.61 9.00
CA ILE A 72 3.96 7.20 9.06
C ILE A 72 4.64 6.46 10.22
N GLU A 73 5.94 6.65 10.46
CA GLU A 73 6.64 6.06 11.61
C GLU A 73 6.00 6.48 12.94
N ASN A 74 5.64 7.76 13.07
CA ASN A 74 4.99 8.31 14.26
C ASN A 74 3.58 7.73 14.45
N GLU A 75 2.78 7.67 13.39
CA GLU A 75 1.43 7.08 13.40
C GLU A 75 1.46 5.59 13.81
N LEU A 76 2.49 4.86 13.39
CA LEU A 76 2.69 3.45 13.74
C LEU A 76 3.35 3.26 15.13
N GLY A 77 3.88 4.33 15.73
CA GLY A 77 4.69 4.25 16.95
C GLY A 77 5.96 3.41 16.75
N MET A 78 6.55 3.49 15.55
CA MET A 78 7.71 2.73 15.08
C MET A 78 8.85 3.69 14.73
N HIS A 79 9.44 4.32 15.75
CA HIS A 79 10.53 5.26 15.55
C HIS A 79 11.75 4.60 14.89
N SER A 80 12.27 5.23 13.83
CA SER A 80 13.51 4.87 13.15
C SER A 80 13.52 3.53 12.39
N LEU A 81 12.36 2.90 12.19
CA LEU A 81 12.32 1.58 11.54
C LEU A 81 12.24 1.64 10.01
N LEU A 82 11.62 2.69 9.45
CA LEU A 82 11.47 2.89 8.01
C LEU A 82 12.66 3.65 7.42
N CYS A 83 13.21 4.60 8.17
CA CYS A 83 14.36 5.41 7.76
C CYS A 83 15.70 4.89 8.31
N GLY A 84 15.68 3.80 9.08
CA GLY A 84 16.88 3.09 9.54
C GLY A 84 17.82 3.93 10.43
N GLY A 85 17.30 4.97 11.09
CA GLY A 85 18.08 5.88 11.95
C GLY A 85 19.15 6.70 11.20
N ARG A 86 19.21 6.66 9.86
CA ARG A 86 20.22 7.38 9.09
C ARG A 86 19.73 8.79 8.74
N ILE A 87 19.89 9.69 9.71
CA ILE A 87 19.91 11.12 9.48
C ILE A 87 21.18 11.41 8.66
N GLY A 88 21.05 11.56 7.34
CA GLY A 88 22.19 11.84 6.46
C GLY A 88 22.11 11.29 5.04
N VAL A 89 21.00 10.68 4.63
CA VAL A 89 20.79 10.38 3.20
C VAL A 89 20.48 11.70 2.49
N SER A 90 21.39 12.10 1.61
CA SER A 90 21.28 13.30 0.79
C SER A 90 19.94 13.33 0.05
N THR A 91 19.34 14.51 0.00
CA THR A 91 18.06 14.88 -0.63
C THR A 91 18.09 14.75 -2.16
N GLU A 92 18.85 13.80 -2.68
CA GLU A 92 19.05 13.60 -4.11
C GLU A 92 17.91 12.75 -4.62
N GLU A 93 16.88 13.46 -5.07
CA GLU A 93 15.90 13.08 -6.09
C GLU A 93 15.21 11.73 -5.86
N THR A 94 14.07 11.76 -5.17
CA THR A 94 13.08 10.69 -5.27
C THR A 94 12.81 10.42 -6.74
N HIS A 95 13.23 9.25 -7.25
CA HIS A 95 12.96 8.89 -8.63
C HIS A 95 11.44 8.84 -8.84
N ASN A 96 10.93 9.55 -9.85
CA ASN A 96 9.53 9.47 -10.24
C ASN A 96 9.22 8.05 -10.74
N SER A 97 8.60 7.23 -9.90
CA SER A 97 8.17 5.91 -10.30
C SER A 97 6.83 5.97 -11.02
N ASN A 98 6.64 5.10 -12.01
CA ASN A 98 5.35 4.90 -12.70
C ASN A 98 4.45 3.90 -11.95
N LEU A 99 4.54 3.82 -10.61
CA LEU A 99 3.70 2.92 -9.82
C LEU A 99 2.22 3.30 -10.00
N SER A 100 1.43 2.37 -10.55
CA SER A 100 0.04 2.63 -10.92
C SER A 100 -0.88 1.48 -10.50
N ASN A 101 -2.03 1.83 -9.94
CA ASN A 101 -3.13 0.92 -9.65
C ASN A 101 -4.23 0.97 -10.74
N SER A 102 -3.96 1.59 -11.88
CA SER A 102 -4.96 1.83 -12.94
C SER A 102 -5.67 0.56 -13.41
N ARG A 103 -4.98 -0.59 -13.45
CA ARG A 103 -5.57 -1.89 -13.80
C ARG A 103 -6.65 -2.32 -12.81
N LEU A 104 -6.42 -2.10 -11.51
CA LEU A 104 -7.40 -2.38 -10.47
C LEU A 104 -8.56 -1.39 -10.55
N THR A 105 -8.26 -0.10 -10.67
CA THR A 105 -9.30 0.95 -10.78
C THR A 105 -10.24 0.70 -11.95
N LYS A 106 -9.71 0.34 -13.13
CA LYS A 106 -10.53 -0.04 -14.29
C LYS A 106 -11.43 -1.24 -14.01
N LEU A 107 -10.90 -2.29 -13.36
CA LEU A 107 -11.70 -3.45 -12.99
C LEU A 107 -12.83 -3.08 -12.03
N LEU A 108 -12.55 -2.28 -11.01
CA LEU A 108 -13.56 -1.87 -10.02
C LEU A 108 -14.68 -1.03 -10.66
N LEU A 109 -14.32 -0.13 -11.59
CA LEU A 109 -15.29 0.66 -12.37
C LEU A 109 -16.15 -0.22 -13.29
N GLN A 110 -15.56 -1.20 -13.98
CA GLN A 110 -16.30 -2.14 -14.80
C GLN A 110 -17.25 -3.01 -13.96
N ALA A 111 -16.78 -3.46 -12.79
CA ALA A 111 -17.58 -4.27 -11.87
C ALA A 111 -18.77 -3.48 -11.28
N SER A 112 -18.65 -2.17 -11.09
CA SER A 112 -19.77 -1.34 -10.61
C SER A 112 -20.83 -1.11 -11.70
N GLN A 113 -20.41 -0.83 -12.94
CA GLN A 113 -21.32 -0.63 -14.08
C GLN A 113 -22.17 -1.86 -14.37
N ARG A 114 -21.61 -3.07 -14.28
CA ARG A 114 -22.35 -4.32 -14.49
C ARG A 114 -23.47 -4.56 -13.48
N LYS A 115 -23.35 -4.02 -12.26
CA LYS A 115 -24.43 -4.09 -11.27
C LYS A 115 -25.60 -3.18 -11.64
N SER A 116 -25.33 -2.07 -12.34
CA SER A 116 -26.35 -1.11 -12.75
C SER A 116 -27.24 -1.61 -13.89
N CYS A 117 -26.74 -2.47 -14.78
CA CYS A 117 -27.48 -2.97 -15.94
C CYS A 117 -28.35 -4.22 -15.64
N LYS A 118 -28.53 -4.57 -14.37
CA LYS A 118 -29.40 -5.67 -13.92
C LYS A 118 -30.70 -5.17 -13.26
N GLY A 119 -31.03 -3.89 -13.43
CA GLY A 119 -32.29 -3.27 -12.99
C GLY A 119 -33.34 -3.24 -14.08
#